data_AF-A0A1N6FFC8-F1
#
_entry.id   AF-A0A1N6FFC8-F1
#
_cell.length_a   1.000
_cell.length_b   1.000
_cell.length_c   1.000
_cell.angle_alpha   90.00
_cell.angle_beta   90.00
_cell.angle_gamma   90.00
#
_symmetry.space_group_name_H-M   'P 1'
#
loop_
_entity.id
_entity.type
_entity.pdbx_description
1 polymer ?
#
loop_
_entity_poly.entity_id
_entity_poly.type
_entity_poly.pdbx_seq_one_letter_code
_entity_poly.pdbx_strand_id
1 'polypeptide(L)'
;MGWVFTAVFTVGAGAASIWSVLPTHQEPSELSVPVSEKDNLRRAITMAKMEGAKFTVPSATEVVAKFYVRPTVSSPLDKKNSFFALVSVSPFKPASSDFTFDGGECRFLGYATDFDPSSNKAVLSIKTISCVDNSNQGYSLVYSDYDQKPSGVLTDLKAPTEGAVVMSKESDGTYSVPLLQNVLLKFSQPVDKLEKTGKSANRF
;
A
#
# COMPACT_ATOMS: atom_id res chain seq x y z
N MET A 1 -12.03 77.14 -43.13
CA MET A 1 -11.93 76.93 -44.59
C MET A 1 -11.12 75.65 -44.82
N GLY A 2 -11.66 74.70 -45.58
CA GLY A 2 -10.89 73.65 -46.24
C GLY A 2 -10.60 72.37 -45.44
N TRP A 3 -11.40 71.34 -45.72
CA TRP A 3 -11.00 69.93 -45.57
C TRP A 3 -9.90 69.59 -46.58
N VAL A 4 -9.11 68.53 -46.34
CA VAL A 4 -8.92 67.38 -47.26
C VAL A 4 -8.02 66.34 -46.58
N PHE A 5 -8.52 65.09 -46.59
CA PHE A 5 -7.83 63.86 -46.24
C PHE A 5 -6.76 63.51 -47.26
N THR A 6 -5.65 62.92 -46.82
CA THR A 6 -4.95 61.92 -47.65
C THR A 6 -4.30 60.88 -46.75
N ALA A 7 -4.74 59.63 -46.91
CA ALA A 7 -4.16 58.45 -46.30
C ALA A 7 -2.95 58.01 -47.12
N VAL A 8 -1.84 57.68 -46.45
CA VAL A 8 -0.74 56.91 -47.03
C VAL A 8 -0.51 55.71 -46.12
N PHE A 9 -0.92 54.53 -46.58
CA PHE A 9 -0.49 53.26 -46.03
C PHE A 9 0.94 53.00 -46.46
N THR A 10 1.84 52.84 -45.49
CA THR A 10 3.12 52.15 -45.70
C THR A 10 3.21 50.99 -44.72
N VAL A 11 3.29 49.80 -45.29
CA VAL A 11 3.54 48.53 -44.63
C VAL A 11 5.05 48.45 -44.37
N GLY A 12 5.47 48.17 -43.14
CA GLY A 12 6.88 47.96 -42.88
C GLY A 12 7.24 47.70 -41.42
N ALA A 13 7.52 46.44 -41.12
CA ALA A 13 8.39 45.94 -40.07
C ALA A 13 7.93 46.06 -38.59
N GLY A 14 7.37 44.96 -38.10
CA GLY A 14 8.09 44.14 -37.13
C GLY A 14 8.13 44.62 -35.68
N ALA A 15 7.21 44.09 -34.87
CA ALA A 15 7.51 43.53 -33.54
C ALA A 15 6.30 42.69 -33.10
N ALA A 16 6.18 41.47 -33.64
CA ALA A 16 5.33 40.47 -33.01
C ALA A 16 6.02 40.04 -31.71
N SER A 17 5.53 40.54 -30.58
CA SER A 17 5.86 39.99 -29.27
C SER A 17 5.44 38.53 -29.25
N ILE A 18 6.42 37.64 -29.20
CA ILE A 18 6.21 36.20 -29.08
C ILE A 18 5.67 35.98 -27.67
N TRP A 19 4.35 36.02 -27.51
CA TRP A 19 3.73 35.45 -26.32
C TRP A 19 4.03 33.96 -26.37
N SER A 20 4.92 33.56 -25.47
CA SER A 20 5.27 32.17 -25.22
C SER A 20 3.96 31.45 -24.90
N VAL A 21 3.49 30.64 -25.84
CA VAL A 21 2.49 29.61 -25.58
C VAL A 21 3.19 28.60 -24.68
N LEU A 22 3.18 28.86 -23.38
CA LEU A 22 3.39 27.81 -22.39
C LEU A 22 2.28 26.79 -22.63
N PRO A 23 2.59 25.52 -22.97
CA PRO A 23 1.59 24.50 -22.89
C PRO A 23 1.18 24.43 -21.42
N THR A 24 -0.05 24.84 -21.12
CA THR A 24 -0.72 24.48 -19.88
C THR A 24 -0.67 22.97 -19.81
N HIS A 25 0.22 22.46 -18.96
CA HIS A 25 0.21 21.06 -18.57
C HIS A 25 -1.11 20.85 -17.85
N GLN A 26 -2.14 20.44 -18.61
CA GLN A 26 -3.32 19.85 -18.03
C GLN A 26 -2.81 18.61 -17.30
N GLU A 27 -2.83 18.65 -15.97
CA GLU A 27 -2.81 17.43 -15.18
C GLU A 27 -3.86 16.50 -15.80
N PRO A 28 -3.48 15.30 -16.26
CA PRO A 28 -4.45 14.38 -16.80
C PRO A 28 -5.43 14.09 -15.66
N SER A 29 -6.67 14.54 -15.81
CA SER A 29 -7.79 14.10 -15.01
C SER A 29 -7.68 12.59 -14.91
N GLU A 30 -7.36 12.08 -13.73
CA GLU A 30 -7.21 10.65 -13.49
C GLU A 30 -8.54 9.99 -13.83
N LEU A 31 -8.64 9.50 -15.06
CA LEU A 31 -9.68 8.59 -15.46
C LEU A 31 -9.40 7.34 -14.61
N SER A 32 -10.11 7.22 -13.48
CA SER A 32 -9.99 6.10 -12.56
C SER A 32 -10.53 4.85 -13.25
N VAL A 33 -9.74 4.28 -14.15
CA VAL A 33 -9.99 2.94 -14.67
C VAL A 33 -9.92 2.02 -13.45
N PRO A 34 -10.98 1.27 -13.11
CA PRO A 34 -10.92 0.33 -12.01
C PRO A 34 -9.85 -0.71 -12.33
N VAL A 35 -8.69 -0.58 -11.66
CA VAL A 35 -7.60 -1.54 -11.77
C VAL A 35 -8.05 -2.81 -11.07
N SER A 36 -8.01 -3.94 -11.77
CA SER A 36 -8.38 -5.24 -11.20
C SER A 36 -7.53 -5.54 -9.97
N GLU A 37 -8.11 -6.18 -8.95
CA GLU A 37 -7.37 -6.62 -7.75
C GLU A 37 -6.14 -7.47 -8.10
N LYS A 38 -6.22 -8.25 -9.19
CA LYS A 38 -5.10 -9.05 -9.71
C LYS A 38 -3.94 -8.18 -10.17
N ASP A 39 -4.23 -7.03 -10.77
CA ASP A 39 -3.22 -6.08 -11.23
C ASP A 39 -2.60 -5.35 -10.04
N ASN A 40 -3.39 -5.03 -9.00
CA ASN A 40 -2.90 -4.46 -7.75
C ASN A 40 -1.93 -5.41 -7.03
N LEU A 41 -2.24 -6.71 -6.96
CA LEU A 41 -1.35 -7.71 -6.37
C LEU A 41 -0.02 -7.80 -7.13
N ARG A 42 -0.07 -7.93 -8.47
CA ARG A 42 1.14 -8.04 -9.30
C ARG A 42 2.02 -6.80 -9.17
N ARG A 43 1.40 -5.61 -9.20
CA ARG A 43 2.07 -4.33 -8.98
C ARG A 43 2.69 -4.26 -7.59
N ALA A 44 1.96 -4.63 -6.54
CA ALA A 44 2.46 -4.63 -5.18
C ALA A 44 3.66 -5.56 -5.00
N ILE A 45 3.63 -6.78 -5.55
CA ILE A 45 4.78 -7.71 -5.50
C ILE A 45 5.99 -7.11 -6.22
N THR A 46 5.79 -6.53 -7.39
CA THR A 46 6.88 -5.94 -8.19
C THR A 46 7.52 -4.79 -7.43
N MET A 47 6.70 -3.88 -6.88
CA MET A 47 7.19 -2.77 -6.06
C MET A 47 7.86 -3.28 -4.77
N ALA A 48 7.30 -4.30 -4.13
CA ALA A 48 7.86 -4.87 -2.91
C ALA A 48 9.24 -5.48 -3.13
N LYS A 49 9.47 -6.17 -4.25
CA LYS A 49 10.80 -6.68 -4.63
C LYS A 49 11.80 -5.55 -4.88
N MET A 50 11.38 -4.51 -5.60
CA MET A 50 12.24 -3.35 -5.92
C MET A 50 12.57 -2.52 -4.68
N GLU A 51 11.57 -2.19 -3.86
CA GLU A 51 11.74 -1.44 -2.62
C GLU A 51 12.42 -2.29 -1.53
N GLY A 52 12.25 -3.60 -1.59
CA GLY A 52 12.80 -4.60 -0.68
C GLY A 52 14.32 -4.69 -0.71
N ALA A 53 14.93 -4.36 -1.86
CA ALA A 53 16.38 -4.40 -2.06
C ALA A 53 17.19 -3.54 -1.06
N LYS A 54 16.56 -2.57 -0.39
CA LYS A 54 17.20 -1.75 0.65
C LYS A 54 17.20 -2.38 2.05
N PHE A 55 16.43 -3.46 2.25
CA PHE A 55 16.33 -4.16 3.52
C PHE A 55 17.17 -5.43 3.47
N THR A 56 18.25 -5.49 4.24
CA THR A 56 19.19 -6.62 4.24
C THR A 56 19.08 -7.50 5.47
N VAL A 57 18.45 -7.01 6.54
CA VAL A 57 18.34 -7.72 7.82
C VAL A 57 16.96 -8.37 7.90
N PRO A 58 16.86 -9.72 7.88
CA PRO A 58 15.60 -10.41 8.09
C PRO A 58 15.19 -10.34 9.56
N SER A 59 13.87 -10.39 9.80
CA SER A 59 13.31 -10.33 11.14
C SER A 59 12.14 -11.30 11.32
N ALA A 60 11.94 -11.76 12.54
CA ALA A 60 10.82 -12.58 12.98
C ALA A 60 9.73 -11.76 13.70
N THR A 61 10.04 -10.52 14.07
CA THR A 61 9.19 -9.65 14.91
C THR A 61 8.71 -8.42 14.18
N GLU A 62 9.40 -7.98 13.12
CA GLU A 62 9.09 -6.75 12.40
C GLU A 62 9.24 -6.97 10.91
N VAL A 63 8.19 -6.64 10.14
CA VAL A 63 8.19 -6.78 8.69
C VAL A 63 7.65 -5.51 8.07
N VAL A 64 8.40 -4.89 7.18
CA VAL A 64 7.84 -3.86 6.30
C VAL A 64 7.00 -4.56 5.25
N ALA A 65 5.75 -4.15 5.11
CA ALA A 65 4.80 -4.76 4.19
C ALA A 65 3.99 -3.69 3.44
N LYS A 66 3.40 -4.06 2.31
CA LYS A 66 2.70 -3.15 1.40
C LYS A 66 1.28 -3.62 1.13
N PHE A 67 0.31 -2.71 1.21
CA PHE A 67 -1.08 -3.01 0.86
C PHE A 67 -1.26 -3.32 -0.62
N TYR A 68 -1.96 -4.42 -0.90
CA TYR A 68 -2.55 -4.70 -2.21
C TYR A 68 -4.06 -4.88 -2.15
N VAL A 69 -4.62 -5.09 -0.96
CA VAL A 69 -6.03 -4.89 -0.64
C VAL A 69 -6.09 -3.96 0.56
N ARG A 70 -6.75 -2.81 0.40
CA ARG A 70 -6.92 -1.85 1.49
C ARG A 70 -8.05 -2.29 2.44
N PRO A 71 -7.91 -2.10 3.76
CA PRO A 71 -9.03 -2.18 4.68
C PRO A 71 -10.01 -1.03 4.40
N THR A 72 -11.30 -1.36 4.46
CA THR A 72 -12.39 -0.38 4.53
C THR A 72 -13.10 -0.57 5.87
N VAL A 73 -13.14 0.46 6.71
CA VAL A 73 -13.77 0.42 8.03
C VAL A 73 -14.93 1.41 8.11
N SER A 74 -15.95 1.05 8.88
CA SER A 74 -17.13 1.87 9.16
C SER A 74 -17.31 2.03 10.67
N SER A 75 -18.20 2.95 11.07
CA SER A 75 -18.68 3.05 12.45
C SER A 75 -20.18 2.80 12.48
N PRO A 76 -20.67 1.72 13.12
CA PRO A 76 -19.91 0.73 13.88
C PRO A 76 -19.02 -0.17 13.00
N LEU A 77 -17.98 -0.73 13.61
CA LEU A 77 -16.99 -1.58 12.92
C LEU A 77 -17.59 -2.94 12.54
N ASP A 78 -17.56 -3.25 11.24
CA ASP A 78 -17.76 -4.61 10.74
C ASP A 78 -16.43 -5.35 10.64
N LYS A 79 -16.10 -6.13 11.68
CA LYS A 79 -14.85 -6.92 11.73
C LYS A 79 -14.75 -7.97 10.63
N LYS A 80 -15.86 -8.45 10.05
CA LYS A 80 -15.84 -9.54 9.05
C LYS A 80 -15.51 -9.01 7.66
N ASN A 81 -15.96 -7.80 7.35
CA ASN A 81 -15.79 -7.19 6.03
C ASN A 81 -14.64 -6.17 5.96
N SER A 82 -14.02 -5.84 7.09
CA SER A 82 -12.86 -4.93 7.17
C SER A 82 -11.51 -5.64 6.98
N PHE A 83 -11.45 -6.60 6.06
CA PHE A 83 -10.23 -7.34 5.77
C PHE A 83 -9.25 -6.50 4.94
N PHE A 84 -7.97 -6.83 5.04
CA PHE A 84 -6.91 -6.25 4.23
C PHE A 84 -5.86 -7.30 3.90
N ALA A 85 -5.08 -7.03 2.87
CA ALA A 85 -4.01 -7.93 2.48
C ALA A 85 -2.74 -7.17 2.10
N LEU A 86 -1.62 -7.72 2.57
CA LEU A 86 -0.28 -7.17 2.43
C LEU A 86 0.65 -8.15 1.74
N VAL A 87 1.65 -7.61 1.07
CA VAL A 87 2.84 -8.35 0.63
C VAL A 87 4.06 -7.85 1.39
N SER A 88 4.93 -8.76 1.81
CA SER A 88 6.23 -8.44 2.43
C SER A 88 7.08 -7.57 1.50
N VAL A 89 7.72 -6.55 2.07
CA VAL A 89 8.71 -5.71 1.40
C VAL A 89 10.10 -6.00 1.98
N SER A 90 10.23 -6.09 3.30
CA SER A 90 11.48 -6.51 3.94
C SER A 90 11.59 -8.03 4.02
N PRO A 91 12.81 -8.59 4.08
CA PRO A 91 13.01 -10.01 4.33
C PRO A 91 12.38 -10.46 5.65
N PHE A 92 11.76 -11.65 5.64
CA PHE A 92 11.10 -12.26 6.78
C PHE A 92 11.72 -13.62 7.08
N LYS A 93 12.12 -13.84 8.33
CA LYS A 93 12.71 -15.11 8.76
C LYS A 93 12.04 -15.53 10.08
N PRO A 94 11.21 -16.59 10.08
CA PRO A 94 10.73 -17.18 11.32
C PRO A 94 11.90 -17.62 12.22
N ALA A 95 11.74 -17.49 13.53
CA ALA A 95 12.83 -17.68 14.49
C ALA A 95 13.47 -19.07 14.43
N SER A 96 12.68 -20.11 14.19
CA SER A 96 13.13 -21.50 14.11
C SER A 96 13.38 -21.97 12.66
N SER A 97 13.38 -21.06 11.67
CA SER A 97 13.56 -21.40 10.27
C SER A 97 15.01 -21.21 9.81
N ASP A 98 15.52 -22.12 9.00
CA ASP A 98 16.82 -21.98 8.35
C ASP A 98 16.79 -21.11 7.09
N PHE A 99 15.60 -20.91 6.51
CA PHE A 99 15.41 -20.09 5.31
C PHE A 99 14.79 -18.74 5.64
N THR A 100 15.17 -17.77 4.81
CA THR A 100 14.63 -16.40 4.78
C THR A 100 13.73 -16.28 3.56
N PHE A 101 12.60 -15.60 3.72
CA PHE A 101 11.75 -15.16 2.61
C PHE A 101 12.12 -13.74 2.24
N ASP A 102 12.35 -13.49 0.95
CA ASP A 102 12.67 -12.17 0.44
C ASP A 102 11.41 -11.30 0.27
N GLY A 103 11.60 -10.01 -0.01
CA GLY A 103 10.51 -9.11 -0.36
C GLY A 103 9.68 -9.67 -1.51
N GLY A 104 8.36 -9.70 -1.35
CA GLY A 104 7.42 -10.25 -2.33
C GLY A 104 7.02 -11.71 -2.08
N GLU A 105 7.74 -12.45 -1.23
CA GLU A 105 7.55 -13.89 -1.06
C GLU A 105 6.52 -14.26 0.02
N CYS A 106 6.32 -13.38 1.00
CA CYS A 106 5.29 -13.51 2.02
C CYS A 106 4.10 -12.58 1.77
N ARG A 107 2.93 -13.05 2.18
CA ARG A 107 1.65 -12.34 2.20
C ARG A 107 1.04 -12.43 3.59
N PHE A 108 0.31 -11.38 3.94
CA PHE A 108 -0.37 -11.29 5.22
C PHE A 108 -1.82 -10.90 4.99
N LEU A 109 -2.74 -11.68 5.55
CA LEU A 109 -4.16 -11.38 5.59
C LEU A 109 -4.52 -10.94 7.01
N GLY A 110 -5.22 -9.83 7.12
CA GLY A 110 -5.65 -9.30 8.40
C GLY A 110 -7.00 -8.63 8.34
N TYR A 111 -7.45 -8.14 9.49
CA TYR A 111 -8.74 -7.48 9.68
C TYR A 111 -8.60 -6.31 10.64
N ALA A 112 -9.50 -5.32 10.52
CA ALA A 112 -9.66 -4.35 11.59
C ALA A 112 -10.34 -4.99 12.80
N THR A 113 -9.74 -4.78 13.98
CA THR A 113 -10.19 -5.35 15.25
C THR A 113 -10.78 -4.30 16.18
N ASP A 114 -10.38 -3.05 15.98
CA ASP A 114 -10.90 -1.88 16.67
C ASP A 114 -10.85 -0.65 15.75
N PHE A 115 -11.74 0.31 15.97
CA PHE A 115 -11.80 1.56 15.23
C PHE A 115 -12.38 2.68 16.08
N ASP A 116 -11.61 3.75 16.25
CA ASP A 116 -12.04 4.98 16.90
C ASP A 116 -12.33 6.06 15.85
N PRO A 117 -13.62 6.39 15.58
CA PRO A 117 -13.99 7.40 14.61
C PRO A 117 -13.68 8.84 15.06
N SER A 118 -13.37 9.07 16.35
CA SER A 118 -13.02 10.40 16.83
C SER A 118 -11.57 10.77 16.50
N SER A 119 -10.67 9.77 16.48
CA SER A 119 -9.26 9.93 16.12
C SER A 119 -8.92 9.41 14.72
N ASN A 120 -9.88 8.80 14.02
CA ASN A 120 -9.71 8.09 12.75
C ASN A 120 -8.63 6.99 12.81
N LYS A 121 -8.44 6.35 13.96
CA LYS A 121 -7.42 5.31 14.16
C LYS A 121 -8.05 3.93 14.18
N ALA A 122 -7.46 2.98 13.45
CA ALA A 122 -7.87 1.58 13.45
C ALA A 122 -6.75 0.66 13.92
N VAL A 123 -7.10 -0.36 14.70
CA VAL A 123 -6.19 -1.46 15.05
C VAL A 123 -6.35 -2.56 14.03
N LEU A 124 -5.32 -2.76 13.21
CA LEU A 124 -5.28 -3.74 12.12
C LEU A 124 -4.44 -4.94 12.53
N SER A 125 -5.06 -6.11 12.65
CA SER A 125 -4.43 -7.34 13.17
C SER A 125 -4.28 -8.40 12.09
N ILE A 126 -3.16 -9.13 12.13
CA ILE A 126 -2.87 -10.24 11.20
C ILE A 126 -3.53 -11.52 11.69
N LYS A 127 -4.29 -12.14 10.79
CA LYS A 127 -4.88 -13.47 10.98
C LYS A 127 -4.03 -14.55 10.34
N THR A 128 -3.53 -14.32 9.13
CA THR A 128 -2.82 -15.36 8.36
C THR A 128 -1.53 -14.80 7.79
N ILE A 129 -0.46 -15.59 7.92
CA ILE A 129 0.81 -15.41 7.21
C ILE A 129 0.90 -16.54 6.19
N SER A 130 1.24 -16.23 4.94
CA SER A 130 1.50 -17.24 3.93
C SER A 130 2.71 -16.85 3.09
N CYS A 131 3.67 -17.75 2.96
CA CYS A 131 4.91 -17.52 2.23
C CYS A 131 5.19 -18.65 1.25
N VAL A 132 5.93 -18.34 0.19
CA VAL A 132 6.39 -19.33 -0.80
C VAL A 132 7.89 -19.18 -0.95
N ASP A 133 8.64 -20.26 -0.77
CA ASP A 133 10.10 -20.23 -0.95
C ASP A 133 10.53 -20.35 -2.43
N ASN A 134 11.83 -20.27 -2.66
CA ASN A 134 12.45 -20.40 -3.98
C ASN A 134 12.24 -21.78 -4.65
N SER A 135 11.83 -22.80 -3.90
CA SER A 135 11.49 -24.14 -4.41
C SER A 135 9.98 -24.30 -4.68
N ASN A 136 9.22 -23.21 -4.63
CA ASN A 136 7.76 -23.17 -4.71
C ASN A 136 7.07 -23.95 -3.57
N GLN A 137 7.74 -24.17 -2.44
CA GLN A 137 7.10 -24.75 -1.27
C GLN A 137 6.36 -23.65 -0.51
N GLY A 138 5.07 -23.88 -0.26
CA GLY A 138 4.21 -23.01 0.51
C GLY A 138 4.31 -23.29 2.01
N TYR A 139 4.22 -22.21 2.77
CA TYR A 139 4.19 -22.20 4.22
C TYR A 139 3.06 -21.29 4.72
N SER A 140 2.47 -21.60 5.86
CA SER A 140 1.39 -20.80 6.44
C SER A 140 1.36 -20.86 7.96
N LEU A 141 0.83 -19.79 8.56
CA LEU A 141 0.47 -19.72 9.96
C LEU A 141 -0.87 -18.98 10.08
N VAL A 142 -1.76 -19.49 10.93
CA VAL A 142 -3.07 -18.88 11.20
C VAL A 142 -3.21 -18.64 12.69
N TYR A 143 -3.46 -17.39 13.08
CA TYR A 143 -3.79 -16.99 14.44
C TYR A 143 -5.31 -17.06 14.65
N SER A 144 -5.77 -17.96 15.50
CA SER A 144 -7.20 -18.16 15.75
C SER A 144 -7.84 -17.06 16.60
N ASP A 145 -7.04 -16.37 17.43
CA ASP A 145 -7.42 -15.36 18.40
C ASP A 145 -6.99 -13.93 17.98
N TYR A 146 -6.77 -13.70 16.68
CA TYR A 146 -6.26 -12.44 16.14
C TYR A 146 -7.09 -11.20 16.53
N ASP A 147 -8.37 -11.38 16.90
CA ASP A 147 -9.32 -10.32 17.26
C ASP A 147 -9.38 -10.02 18.76
N GLN A 148 -8.89 -10.93 19.61
CA GLN A 148 -8.87 -10.81 21.07
C GLN A 148 -7.46 -10.64 21.62
N LYS A 149 -6.49 -11.33 21.01
CA LYS A 149 -5.08 -11.34 21.38
C LYS A 149 -4.23 -11.25 20.11
N PRO A 150 -4.16 -10.06 19.49
CA PRO A 150 -3.46 -9.89 18.23
C PRO A 150 -1.97 -10.24 18.38
N SER A 151 -1.53 -11.24 17.60
CA SER A 151 -0.12 -11.66 17.58
C SER A 151 0.72 -10.78 16.65
N GLY A 152 0.10 -10.18 15.63
CA GLY A 152 0.73 -9.21 14.74
C GLY A 152 -0.20 -8.03 14.48
N VAL A 153 0.30 -6.81 14.64
CA VAL A 153 -0.45 -5.56 14.42
C VAL A 153 0.28 -4.64 13.45
N LEU A 154 -0.47 -3.84 12.71
CA LEU A 154 0.11 -2.82 11.86
C LEU A 154 0.34 -1.52 12.63
N THR A 155 1.45 -0.87 12.31
CA THR A 155 1.80 0.48 12.76
C THR A 155 2.19 1.34 11.57
N ASP A 156 2.13 2.66 11.76
CA ASP A 156 2.78 3.57 10.83
C ASP A 156 4.31 3.37 10.92
N LEU A 157 4.98 3.36 9.77
CA LEU A 157 6.44 3.33 9.69
C LEU A 157 7.10 4.56 10.33
N LYS A 158 6.41 5.71 10.29
CA LYS A 158 6.89 6.97 10.88
C LYS A 158 6.61 7.05 12.38
N ALA A 159 5.69 6.24 12.89
CA ALA A 159 5.31 6.18 14.31
C ALA A 159 5.23 4.72 14.79
N PRO A 160 6.36 4.00 14.86
CA PRO A 160 6.39 2.54 15.09
C PRO A 160 6.01 2.10 16.51
N THR A 161 5.78 3.06 17.41
CA THR A 161 5.30 2.84 18.78
C THR A 161 3.77 2.85 18.88
N GLU A 162 3.06 3.31 17.85
CA GLU A 162 1.60 3.36 17.85
C GLU A 162 1.03 2.05 17.31
N GLY A 163 0.24 1.32 18.12
CA GLY A 163 -0.43 0.08 17.71
C GLY A 163 -1.67 0.27 16.83
N ALA A 164 -1.83 1.46 16.24
CA ALA A 164 -2.98 1.81 15.41
C ALA A 164 -2.53 2.61 14.19
N VAL A 165 -3.26 2.44 13.10
CA VAL A 165 -3.00 3.12 11.82
C VAL A 165 -4.02 4.23 11.63
N VAL A 166 -3.56 5.40 11.22
CA VAL A 166 -4.44 6.52 10.86
C VAL A 166 -5.10 6.22 9.52
N MET A 167 -6.43 6.32 9.52
CA MET A 167 -7.29 6.05 8.38
C MET A 167 -7.75 7.37 7.74
N SER A 168 -7.84 7.40 6.41
CA SER A 168 -8.41 8.51 5.66
C SER A 168 -9.91 8.30 5.48
N LYS A 169 -10.70 9.34 5.69
CA LYS A 169 -12.15 9.30 5.44
C LYS A 169 -12.41 9.37 3.93
N GLU A 170 -13.19 8.43 3.42
CA GLU A 170 -13.63 8.35 2.03
C GLU A 170 -14.93 9.14 1.81
N SER A 171 -15.28 9.40 0.56
CA SER A 171 -16.47 10.17 0.18
C SER A 171 -17.80 9.48 0.54
N ASP A 172 -17.80 8.15 0.64
CA ASP A 172 -18.96 7.34 1.06
C ASP A 172 -19.12 7.26 2.60
N GLY A 173 -18.24 7.94 3.35
CA GLY A 173 -18.25 7.96 4.81
C GLY A 173 -17.53 6.79 5.48
N THR A 174 -16.99 5.85 4.70
CA THR A 174 -16.06 4.83 5.21
C THR A 174 -14.67 5.41 5.44
N TYR A 175 -13.77 4.63 6.03
CA TYR A 175 -12.38 5.01 6.22
C TYR A 175 -11.46 3.93 5.65
N SER A 176 -10.37 4.33 5.01
CA SER A 176 -9.42 3.41 4.40
C SER A 176 -7.98 3.88 4.55
N VAL A 177 -7.03 3.04 4.13
CA VAL A 177 -5.65 3.46 3.88
C VAL A 177 -5.34 3.40 2.39
N PRO A 178 -4.44 4.27 1.88
CA PRO A 178 -3.97 4.21 0.51
C PRO A 178 -3.43 2.82 0.12
N LEU A 179 -3.83 2.35 -1.08
CA LEU A 179 -3.22 1.18 -1.69
C LEU A 179 -1.73 1.42 -1.96
N LEU A 180 -0.95 0.34 -1.99
CA LEU A 180 0.49 0.35 -2.27
C LEU A 180 1.35 1.15 -1.27
N GLN A 181 0.76 1.62 -0.17
CA GLN A 181 1.49 2.21 0.95
C GLN A 181 2.21 1.13 1.75
N ASN A 182 3.42 1.46 2.21
CA ASN A 182 4.16 0.62 3.15
C ASN A 182 3.71 0.88 4.58
N VAL A 183 3.67 -0.18 5.36
CA VAL A 183 3.38 -0.21 6.78
C VAL A 183 4.38 -1.11 7.49
N LEU A 184 4.49 -0.92 8.81
CA LEU A 184 5.25 -1.82 9.66
C LEU A 184 4.29 -2.83 10.28
N LEU A 185 4.53 -4.10 10.04
CA LEU A 185 3.91 -5.19 10.76
C LEU A 185 4.79 -5.57 11.94
N LYS A 186 4.26 -5.47 13.16
CA LYS A 186 4.95 -5.84 14.40
C LYS A 186 4.28 -7.03 15.05
N PHE A 187 5.07 -8.05 15.36
CA PHE A 187 4.62 -9.20 16.12
C PHE A 187 4.96 -9.04 17.60
N SER A 188 4.01 -9.36 18.47
CA SER A 188 4.17 -9.28 19.93
C SER A 188 5.16 -10.31 20.48
N GLN A 189 5.33 -11.41 19.74
CA GLN A 189 6.36 -12.42 19.95
C GLN A 189 6.99 -12.77 18.58
N PRO A 190 8.26 -13.20 18.53
CA PRO A 190 8.84 -13.70 17.30
C PRO A 190 7.96 -14.78 16.67
N VAL A 191 7.68 -14.67 15.37
CA VAL A 191 7.03 -15.76 14.65
C VAL A 191 7.98 -16.94 14.63
N ASP A 192 7.65 -17.98 15.38
CA ASP A 192 8.54 -19.12 15.59
C ASP A 192 8.73 -19.95 14.32
N LYS A 193 7.63 -20.51 13.80
CA LYS A 193 7.61 -21.33 12.59
C LYS A 193 6.37 -21.09 11.73
N LEU A 194 6.49 -21.45 10.46
CA LEU A 194 5.37 -21.58 9.54
C LEU A 194 5.20 -23.05 9.16
N GLU A 195 3.96 -23.53 9.13
CA GLU A 195 3.64 -24.91 8.77
C GLU A 195 3.71 -25.10 7.25
N LYS A 196 4.29 -26.20 6.79
CA LYS A 196 4.34 -26.54 5.36
C LYS A 196 2.93 -26.84 4.84
N THR A 197 2.52 -26.19 3.76
CA THR A 197 1.17 -26.36 3.18
C THR A 197 1.15 -27.06 1.82
N GLY A 198 2.32 -27.34 1.24
CA GLY A 198 2.48 -28.06 -0.03
C GLY A 198 3.10 -27.19 -1.14
N LYS A 199 3.16 -27.70 -2.38
CA LYS A 199 3.71 -26.94 -3.50
C LYS A 199 2.72 -25.89 -4.00
N SER A 200 3.19 -24.65 -4.15
CA SER A 200 2.47 -23.59 -4.84
C SER A 200 2.68 -23.72 -6.36
N ALA A 201 1.60 -23.69 -7.13
CA ALA A 201 1.69 -23.64 -8.60
C ALA A 201 2.25 -22.31 -9.12
N ASN A 202 2.22 -21.26 -8.29
CA ASN A 202 2.69 -19.93 -8.66
C ASN A 202 3.78 -19.45 -7.70
N ARG A 203 4.95 -19.14 -8.26
CA ARG A 203 5.90 -18.22 -7.66
C ARG A 203 5.35 -16.81 -7.88
N PHE A 204 5.34 -16.00 -6.84
CA PHE A 204 4.85 -14.63 -6.90
C PHE A 204 5.96 -13.68 -7.32
#